data_AF-A0A182SPZ7-F1
#
_entry.id   AF-A0A182SPZ7-F1
#
_cell.length_a   1.000
_cell.length_b   1.000
_cell.length_c   1.000
_cell.angle_alpha   90.00
_cell.angle_beta   90.00
_cell.angle_gamma   90.00
#
_symmetry.space_group_name_H-M   'P 1'
#
loop_
_entity.id
_entity.type
_entity.pdbx_description
1 polymer ?
#
loop_
_entity_poly.entity_id
_entity_poly.type
_entity_poly.pdbx_seq_one_letter_code
_entity_poly.pdbx_strand_id
1 'polypeptide(L)'
;MFETVEGGFLDIEVRISGPDQKVIYQGEKESSGKYTFSAYETGIYHYCFSNKMSTLTPKVVMFSMEIGDAPKGTVGAVNEGEAGHTKLEDMIRELSGTLTSIKHEQDYMHVRDRIHRSINESTNSRVVMWSFFEAIVLIVMTVGQVYYLKRFFEVKRVV
;
A
#
# COMPACT_ATOMS: atom_id res chain seq x y z
N MET A 1 -1.47 -1.56 -11.17
CA MET A 1 -0.23 -1.57 -10.35
C MET A 1 -0.58 -2.11 -8.98
N PHE A 2 0.31 -2.85 -8.33
CA PHE A 2 0.13 -3.26 -6.94
C PHE A 2 1.46 -3.17 -6.18
N GLU A 3 1.38 -3.01 -4.87
CA GLU A 3 2.51 -2.93 -3.95
C GLU A 3 2.10 -3.46 -2.57
N THR A 4 2.94 -4.28 -1.96
CA THR A 4 2.77 -4.76 -0.58
C THR A 4 3.39 -3.77 0.38
N VAL A 5 2.54 -3.12 1.19
CA VAL A 5 2.94 -2.03 2.10
C VAL A 5 3.36 -2.57 3.46
N GLU A 6 2.79 -3.70 3.90
CA GLU A 6 3.05 -4.27 5.21
C GLU A 6 2.86 -5.80 5.23
N GLY A 7 3.58 -6.47 6.12
CA GLY A 7 3.40 -7.89 6.46
C GLY A 7 4.50 -8.81 5.96
N GLY A 8 5.01 -9.66 6.85
CA GLY A 8 5.95 -10.75 6.55
C GLY A 8 7.18 -10.30 5.79
N PHE A 9 7.48 -11.00 4.68
CA PHE A 9 8.58 -10.69 3.77
C PHE A 9 8.22 -9.66 2.68
N LEU A 10 7.08 -8.98 2.83
CA LEU A 10 6.54 -8.03 1.83
C LEU A 10 6.30 -8.66 0.46
N ASP A 11 5.97 -9.96 0.43
CA ASP A 11 5.75 -10.74 -0.78
C ASP A 11 4.27 -11.11 -0.94
N ILE A 12 3.74 -11.18 -2.16
CA ILE A 12 2.36 -11.66 -2.38
C ILE A 12 2.29 -12.53 -3.64
N GLU A 13 1.40 -13.52 -3.62
CA GLU A 13 1.04 -14.28 -4.82
C GLU A 13 -0.08 -13.54 -5.55
N VAL A 14 0.12 -13.22 -6.82
CA VAL A 14 -0.86 -12.53 -7.66
C VAL A 14 -1.29 -13.45 -8.78
N ARG A 15 -2.61 -13.60 -8.96
CA ARG A 15 -3.19 -14.38 -10.06
C ARG A 15 -4.27 -13.57 -10.75
N ILE A 16 -4.13 -13.40 -12.06
CA ILE A 16 -5.13 -12.75 -12.91
C ILE A 16 -5.72 -13.82 -13.83
N SER A 17 -7.03 -14.03 -13.76
CA SER A 17 -7.75 -14.96 -14.63
C SER A 17 -8.84 -14.25 -15.41
N GLY A 18 -9.02 -14.63 -16.67
CA GLY A 18 -10.10 -14.13 -17.51
C GLY A 18 -11.41 -14.89 -17.31
N PRO A 19 -12.45 -14.54 -18.11
CA PRO A 19 -13.80 -15.12 -17.99
C PRO A 19 -13.83 -16.64 -18.19
N ASP A 20 -12.94 -17.19 -19.02
CA ASP A 20 -12.80 -18.63 -19.27
C ASP A 20 -12.03 -19.38 -18.16
N GLN A 21 -11.75 -18.73 -17.03
CA GLN A 21 -10.82 -19.21 -15.99
C GLN A 21 -9.37 -19.39 -16.45
N LYS A 22 -9.05 -19.01 -17.69
CA LYS A 22 -7.68 -19.01 -18.21
C LYS A 22 -6.82 -18.01 -17.43
N VAL A 23 -5.68 -18.48 -16.94
CA VAL A 23 -4.70 -17.63 -16.24
C VAL A 23 -3.99 -16.76 -17.27
N ILE A 24 -4.11 -15.45 -17.10
CA ILE A 24 -3.45 -14.42 -17.92
C ILE A 24 -2.09 -14.11 -17.34
N TYR A 25 -2.04 -14.00 -16.01
CA TYR A 25 -0.83 -13.70 -15.27
C TYR A 25 -0.81 -14.44 -13.94
N GLN A 26 0.37 -14.94 -13.57
CA GLN A 26 0.62 -15.54 -12.27
C GLN A 26 2.03 -15.13 -11.81
N GLY A 27 2.10 -14.44 -10.69
CA GLY A 27 3.33 -14.02 -10.04
C GLY A 27 3.41 -14.63 -8.65
N GLU A 28 4.54 -15.23 -8.33
CA GLU A 28 4.83 -15.74 -7.00
C GLU A 28 5.87 -14.84 -6.31
N LYS A 29 5.62 -14.53 -5.03
CA LYS A 29 6.52 -13.74 -4.18
C LYS A 29 6.91 -12.37 -4.75
N GLU A 30 5.96 -11.67 -5.36
CA GLU A 30 6.20 -10.31 -5.84
C GLU A 30 5.90 -9.29 -4.74
N SER A 31 6.78 -8.30 -4.56
CA SER A 31 6.54 -7.20 -3.61
C SER A 31 5.77 -6.06 -4.24
N SER A 32 6.06 -5.74 -5.50
CA SER A 32 5.34 -4.76 -6.31
C SER A 32 5.38 -5.14 -7.79
N GLY A 33 4.42 -4.63 -8.55
CA GLY A 33 4.34 -4.92 -9.98
C GLY A 33 3.32 -4.06 -10.73
N LYS A 34 3.58 -3.86 -12.03
CA LYS A 34 2.62 -3.25 -12.95
C LYS A 34 2.40 -4.20 -14.12
N TYR A 35 1.15 -4.64 -14.28
CA TYR A 35 0.73 -5.51 -15.37
C TYR A 35 -0.36 -4.81 -16.18
N THR A 36 -0.16 -4.78 -17.49
CA THR A 36 -1.10 -4.24 -18.47
C THR A 36 -1.38 -5.34 -19.50
N PHE A 37 -2.64 -5.65 -19.75
CA PHE A 37 -3.05 -6.62 -20.77
C PHE A 37 -4.31 -6.13 -21.46
N SER A 38 -4.52 -6.60 -22.70
CA SER A 38 -5.75 -6.36 -23.45
C SER A 38 -6.74 -7.48 -23.17
N ALA A 39 -8.00 -7.14 -22.93
CA ALA A 39 -9.08 -8.11 -22.77
C ALA A 39 -9.27 -8.88 -24.10
N TYR A 40 -9.06 -10.20 -24.08
CA TYR A 40 -9.21 -11.05 -25.27
C TYR A 40 -10.67 -11.43 -25.54
N GLU A 41 -11.48 -11.44 -24.49
CA GLU A 41 -12.91 -11.75 -24.55
C GLU A 41 -13.70 -10.86 -23.60
N THR A 42 -14.95 -10.59 -23.96
CA THR A 42 -15.90 -9.85 -23.12
C THR A 42 -16.34 -10.71 -21.94
N GLY A 43 -16.06 -10.26 -20.73
CA GLY A 43 -16.48 -10.96 -19.53
C GLY A 43 -15.84 -10.41 -18.27
N ILE A 44 -15.97 -11.17 -17.18
CA ILE A 44 -15.45 -10.80 -15.87
C ILE A 44 -14.01 -11.29 -15.74
N TYR A 45 -13.12 -10.36 -15.39
CA TYR A 45 -11.72 -10.66 -15.07
C TYR A 45 -11.55 -10.66 -13.54
N HIS A 46 -10.88 -11.68 -13.01
CA HIS A 46 -10.61 -11.82 -11.59
C HIS A 46 -9.14 -11.51 -11.30
N TYR A 47 -8.93 -10.59 -10.34
CA TYR A 47 -7.63 -10.27 -9.77
C TYR A 47 -7.59 -10.82 -8.35
N CYS A 48 -6.73 -11.81 -8.13
CA CYS A 48 -6.60 -12.51 -6.85
C CYS A 48 -5.24 -12.24 -6.22
N PHE A 49 -5.25 -11.78 -4.97
CA PHE A 49 -4.06 -11.66 -4.12
C PHE A 49 -4.14 -12.74 -3.04
N SER A 50 -3.18 -13.66 -3.04
CA SER A 50 -3.14 -14.84 -2.18
C SER A 50 -1.99 -14.73 -1.20
N ASN A 51 -2.29 -14.90 0.10
CA ASN A 51 -1.30 -14.95 1.17
C ASN A 51 -1.07 -16.41 1.65
N LYS A 52 -1.03 -17.38 0.74
CA LYS A 52 -0.85 -18.80 1.11
C LYS A 52 0.58 -19.15 1.52
N MET A 53 1.57 -18.46 0.97
CA MET A 53 2.99 -18.81 1.14
C MET A 53 3.62 -18.23 2.43
N SER A 54 3.20 -17.03 2.85
CA SER A 54 3.81 -16.33 4.00
C SER A 54 2.72 -15.87 4.99
N THR A 55 2.01 -16.86 5.53
CA THR A 55 0.86 -16.75 6.44
C THR A 55 1.18 -16.29 7.86
N LEU A 56 2.46 -16.08 8.21
CA LEU A 56 2.88 -15.71 9.56
C LEU A 56 2.24 -14.40 10.05
N THR A 57 1.94 -13.47 9.14
CA THR A 57 1.30 -12.20 9.46
C THR A 57 0.30 -11.80 8.37
N PRO A 58 -0.76 -11.05 8.71
CA PRO A 58 -1.59 -10.41 7.69
C PRO A 58 -0.72 -9.48 6.83
N LYS A 59 -1.08 -9.38 5.54
CA LYS A 59 -0.39 -8.51 4.57
C LYS A 59 -1.33 -7.43 4.09
N VAL A 60 -0.80 -6.22 3.96
CA VAL A 60 -1.51 -5.07 3.44
C VAL A 60 -1.01 -4.81 2.02
N VAL A 61 -1.89 -4.99 1.04
CA VAL A 61 -1.59 -4.78 -0.38
C VAL A 61 -2.38 -3.59 -0.89
N MET A 62 -1.68 -2.62 -1.46
CA MET A 62 -2.26 -1.48 -2.16
C MET A 62 -2.27 -1.80 -3.66
N PHE A 63 -3.43 -1.66 -4.31
CA PHE A 63 -3.55 -1.88 -5.75
C PHE A 63 -4.36 -0.77 -6.41
N SER A 64 -3.99 -0.45 -7.64
CA SER A 64 -4.72 0.45 -8.54
C SER A 64 -5.00 -0.26 -9.86
N MET A 65 -6.25 -0.19 -10.29
CA MET A 65 -6.76 -0.81 -11.52
C MET A 65 -7.34 0.29 -12.41
N GLU A 66 -6.73 0.43 -13.58
CA GLU A 66 -7.17 1.35 -14.63
C GLU A 66 -7.71 0.52 -15.80
N ILE A 67 -8.95 0.77 -16.19
CA ILE A 67 -9.59 0.13 -17.34
C ILE A 67 -9.60 1.17 -18.46
N GLY A 68 -8.80 0.93 -19.50
CA GLY A 68 -8.80 1.78 -20.70
C GLY A 68 -9.98 1.47 -21.61
N ASP A 69 -10.51 2.49 -22.27
CA ASP A 69 -11.48 2.31 -23.35
C ASP A 69 -10.85 1.54 -24.51
N ALA A 70 -11.65 0.74 -25.21
CA ALA A 70 -11.24 0.15 -26.48
C ALA A 70 -10.77 1.25 -27.43
N PRO A 71 -9.67 1.06 -28.19
CA PRO A 71 -9.22 2.06 -29.15
C PRO A 71 -10.37 2.36 -30.11
N LYS A 72 -10.96 3.55 -29.99
CA LYS A 72 -11.97 4.02 -30.94
C LYS A 72 -11.26 4.08 -32.29
N GLY A 73 -11.68 3.22 -33.21
CA GLY A 73 -11.24 3.27 -34.60
C GLY A 73 -11.35 4.71 -35.08
N THR A 74 -10.29 5.19 -35.73
CA THR A 74 -10.14 6.50 -36.34
C THR A 74 -11.49 7.07 -36.79
N VAL A 75 -11.99 8.08 -36.07
CA VAL A 75 -13.17 8.85 -36.48
C VAL A 75 -12.72 9.78 -37.61
N GLY A 76 -12.62 9.21 -38.81
CA GLY A 76 -12.61 9.97 -40.05
C GLY A 76 -14.04 10.40 -40.36
N ALA A 77 -14.32 11.69 -40.18
CA ALA A 77 -15.29 12.50 -40.93
C ALA A 77 -15.60 13.79 -40.13
N VAL A 78 -14.67 14.75 -40.15
CA VAL A 78 -14.99 16.13 -39.77
C VAL A 78 -15.66 16.76 -40.98
N ASN A 79 -16.97 16.99 -40.91
CA ASN A 79 -17.69 17.85 -41.84
C ASN A 79 -17.40 19.32 -41.49
N GLU A 80 -16.97 20.10 -42.49
CA GLU A 80 -16.44 21.48 -42.44
C GLU A 80 -17.49 22.58 -42.15
N GLY A 81 -18.38 22.41 -41.16
CA GLY A 81 -19.46 23.37 -40.86
C GLY A 81 -19.38 24.12 -39.53
N GLU A 82 -18.76 23.56 -38.49
CA GLU A 82 -18.93 24.01 -37.08
C GLU A 82 -17.61 24.17 -36.30
N ALA A 83 -16.51 24.49 -37.01
CA ALA A 83 -15.13 24.41 -36.51
C ALA A 83 -14.77 25.33 -35.30
N GLY A 84 -15.62 26.29 -34.94
CA GLY A 84 -15.36 27.22 -33.81
C GLY A 84 -15.81 26.68 -32.45
N HIS A 85 -16.98 26.04 -32.40
CA HIS A 85 -17.54 25.49 -31.15
C HIS A 85 -16.95 24.12 -30.82
N THR A 86 -16.65 23.31 -31.83
CA THR A 86 -16.06 21.97 -31.64
C THR A 86 -14.66 22.03 -31.05
N LYS A 87 -13.82 22.99 -31.46
CA LYS A 87 -12.46 23.16 -30.88
C LYS A 87 -12.49 23.53 -29.40
N LEU A 88 -13.42 24.39 -28.98
CA LEU A 88 -13.57 24.74 -27.57
C LEU A 88 -14.08 23.54 -26.76
N GLU A 89 -15.04 22.80 -27.31
CA GLU A 89 -15.56 21.59 -26.67
C GLU A 89 -14.49 20.49 -26.56
N ASP A 90 -13.64 20.32 -27.58
CA ASP A 90 -12.52 19.38 -27.56
C ASP A 90 -11.48 19.75 -26.50
N MET A 91 -11.10 21.03 -26.38
CA MET A 91 -10.19 21.50 -25.33
C MET A 91 -10.79 21.33 -23.92
N ILE A 92 -12.09 21.56 -23.75
CA ILE A 92 -12.79 21.34 -22.48
C ILE A 92 -12.81 19.84 -22.13
N ARG A 93 -13.04 18.96 -23.11
CA ARG A 93 -13.01 17.50 -22.92
C ARG A 93 -11.60 17.01 -22.56
N GLU A 94 -10.57 17.51 -23.23
CA GLU A 94 -9.18 17.18 -22.93
C GLU A 94 -8.77 17.65 -21.52
N LEU A 95 -9.13 18.88 -21.15
CA LEU A 95 -8.88 19.43 -19.82
C LEU A 95 -9.65 18.65 -18.74
N SER A 96 -10.91 18.31 -19.00
CA SER A 96 -11.73 17.52 -18.09
C SER A 96 -11.15 16.11 -17.88
N GLY A 97 -10.68 15.47 -18.96
CA GLY A 97 -9.99 14.17 -18.88
C GLY A 97 -8.70 14.26 -18.07
N THR A 98 -7.90 15.29 -18.32
CA THR A 98 -6.64 15.53 -17.59
C THR A 98 -6.89 15.81 -16.10
N LEU A 99 -7.87 16.65 -15.78
CA LEU A 99 -8.26 16.94 -14.39
C LEU A 99 -8.79 15.71 -13.67
N THR A 100 -9.56 14.86 -14.36
CA THR A 100 -10.06 13.60 -13.80
C THR A 100 -8.91 12.66 -13.48
N SER A 101 -7.91 12.56 -14.37
CA SER A 101 -6.69 11.79 -14.13
C SER A 101 -5.92 12.31 -12.90
N ILE A 102 -5.70 13.62 -12.81
CA ILE A 102 -5.03 14.25 -11.65
C ILE A 102 -5.81 13.99 -10.36
N LYS A 103 -7.14 14.11 -10.38
CA LYS A 103 -7.96 13.83 -9.21
C LYS A 103 -7.81 12.39 -8.73
N HIS A 104 -7.80 11.44 -9.68
CA HIS A 104 -7.60 10.03 -9.36
C HIS A 104 -6.23 9.79 -8.71
N GLU A 105 -5.19 10.43 -9.23
CA GLU A 105 -3.84 10.37 -8.67
C GLU A 105 -3.76 10.99 -7.25
N GLN A 106 -4.42 12.12 -7.04
CA GLN A 106 -4.50 12.76 -5.72
C GLN A 106 -5.22 11.87 -4.70
N ASP A 107 -6.34 11.27 -5.08
CA ASP A 107 -7.09 10.36 -4.20
C ASP A 107 -6.23 9.13 -3.84
N TYR A 108 -5.47 8.58 -4.79
CA TYR A 108 -4.50 7.52 -4.53
C TYR A 108 -3.41 7.96 -3.53
N MET A 109 -2.81 9.14 -3.73
CA MET A 109 -1.78 9.66 -2.83
C MET A 109 -2.31 9.91 -1.42
N HIS A 110 -3.55 10.39 -1.29
CA HIS A 110 -4.19 10.59 0.01
C HIS A 110 -4.47 9.27 0.73
N VAL A 111 -4.94 8.23 0.02
CA VAL A 111 -5.14 6.90 0.61
C VAL A 111 -3.81 6.31 1.06
N ARG A 112 -2.79 6.38 0.20
CA ARG A 112 -1.44 5.92 0.50
C ARG A 112 -0.88 6.61 1.75
N ASP A 113 -0.98 7.93 1.84
CA ASP A 113 -0.51 8.70 3.00
C ASP A 113 -1.24 8.32 4.30
N ARG A 114 -2.56 8.17 4.27
CA ARG A 114 -3.34 7.71 5.44
C ARG A 114 -2.90 6.34 5.92
N ILE A 115 -2.69 5.39 4.99
CA ILE A 115 -2.23 4.05 5.32
C ILE A 115 -0.83 4.12 5.94
N HIS A 116 0.15 4.76 5.27
CA HIS A 116 1.51 4.88 5.82
C HIS A 116 1.54 5.56 7.18
N ARG A 117 0.73 6.62 7.37
CA ARG A 117 0.64 7.33 8.64
C ARG A 117 0.11 6.43 9.76
N SER A 118 -0.94 5.64 9.49
CA SER A 118 -1.51 4.72 10.48
C SER A 118 -0.54 3.60 10.89
N ILE A 119 0.21 3.06 9.92
CA ILE A 119 1.22 2.02 10.16
C ILE A 119 2.36 2.60 11.01
N ASN A 120 2.83 3.79 10.66
CA ASN A 120 3.89 4.47 11.40
C ASN A 120 3.46 4.82 12.83
N GLU A 121 2.25 5.35 13.01
CA GLU A 121 1.72 5.72 14.33
C GLU A 121 1.58 4.51 15.26
N SER A 122 1.02 3.41 14.76
CA SER A 122 0.86 2.18 15.55
C SER A 122 2.19 1.51 15.90
N THR A 123 3.16 1.53 14.98
CA THR A 123 4.53 1.02 15.22
C THR A 123 5.24 1.88 16.26
N ASN A 124 5.20 3.20 16.08
CA ASN A 124 5.84 4.16 16.98
C ASN A 124 5.27 4.05 18.40
N SER A 125 3.94 3.99 18.55
CA SER A 125 3.30 3.86 19.86
C SER A 125 3.77 2.61 20.64
N ARG A 126 3.87 1.47 19.95
CA ARG A 126 4.37 0.22 20.57
C ARG A 126 5.83 0.35 21.01
N VAL A 127 6.68 0.90 20.16
CA VAL A 127 8.11 1.10 20.46
C VAL A 127 8.28 2.03 21.66
N VAL A 128 7.57 3.16 21.68
CA VAL A 128 7.62 4.12 22.79
C VAL A 128 7.18 3.49 24.11
N MET A 129 6.12 2.67 24.10
CA MET A 129 5.65 1.95 25.30
C MET A 129 6.72 0.99 25.84
N TRP A 130 7.37 0.21 24.96
CA TRP A 130 8.46 -0.68 25.35
C TRP A 130 9.68 0.07 25.87
N SER A 131 10.08 1.17 25.23
CA SER A 131 11.20 2.00 25.68
C SER A 131 10.93 2.63 27.06
N PHE A 132 9.70 3.08 27.32
CA PHE A 132 9.33 3.60 28.63
C PHE A 132 9.38 2.51 29.72
N PHE A 133 8.87 1.32 29.42
CA PHE A 133 8.96 0.17 30.32
C PHE A 133 10.41 -0.20 30.64
N GLU A 134 11.27 -0.28 29.62
CA GLU A 134 12.70 -0.57 29.77
C GLU A 134 13.40 0.48 30.65
N ALA A 135 13.12 1.77 30.45
CA ALA A 135 13.67 2.84 31.27
C ALA A 135 13.29 2.70 32.76
N ILE A 136 12.03 2.33 33.05
CA ILE A 136 11.58 2.06 34.42
C ILE A 136 12.36 0.89 35.02
N VAL A 137 12.53 -0.21 34.28
CA VAL A 137 13.26 -1.39 34.75
C VAL A 137 14.71 -1.03 35.10
N LEU A 138 15.39 -0.22 34.27
CA LEU A 138 16.75 0.25 34.55
C LEU A 138 16.82 1.13 35.81
N ILE A 139 15.85 2.02 36.03
CA ILE A 139 15.77 2.83 37.25
C ILE A 139 15.58 1.93 38.48
N VAL A 140 14.68 0.94 38.42
CA VAL A 140 14.45 0.01 39.54
C VAL A 140 15.70 -0.81 39.84
N MET A 141 16.39 -1.30 38.79
CA MET A 141 17.63 -2.06 38.93
C MET A 141 18.75 -1.23 39.57
N THR A 142 18.95 0.02 39.13
CA THR A 142 19.98 0.90 39.70
C THR A 142 19.69 1.25 41.17
N VAL A 143 18.43 1.54 41.53
CA VAL A 143 18.04 1.76 42.93
C VAL A 143 18.25 0.50 43.77
N GLY A 144 17.87 -0.67 43.24
CA GLY A 144 18.08 -1.96 43.90
C GLY A 144 19.56 -2.25 44.15
N GLN A 145 20.43 -1.98 43.17
CA GLN A 145 21.89 -2.12 43.31
C GLN A 145 22.44 -1.21 44.43
N VAL A 146 22.04 0.06 44.46
CA VAL A 146 22.48 1.00 45.51
C VAL A 146 21.99 0.56 46.89
N TYR A 147 20.74 0.11 47.01
CA TYR A 147 20.19 -0.39 48.27
C TYR A 147 20.94 -1.64 48.76
N TYR A 148 21.21 -2.60 47.85
CA TYR A 148 21.96 -3.81 48.18
C TYR A 148 23.36 -3.47 48.69
N LEU A 149 24.09 -2.59 47.99
CA LEU A 149 25.42 -2.15 48.42
C LEU A 149 25.37 -1.46 49.78
N LYS A 150 24.44 -0.52 49.99
CA LYS A 150 24.28 0.15 51.30
C LYS A 150 24.01 -0.85 52.42
N ARG A 151 23.08 -1.80 52.21
CA ARG A 151 22.75 -2.84 53.19
C ARG A 151 23.94 -3.76 53.46
N PHE A 152 24.72 -4.13 52.44
CA PHE A 152 25.92 -4.95 52.60
C PHE A 152 26.97 -4.26 53.50
N PHE A 153 27.18 -2.94 53.35
CA PHE A 153 28.09 -2.17 54.21
C PHE A 153 27.50 -1.82 55.59
N GLU A 154 26.18 -1.77 55.71
CA GLU A 154 25.47 -1.50 56.97
C GLU A 154 25.32 -2.75 57.86
N VAL A 155 25.46 -3.96 57.30
CA VAL A 155 25.57 -5.20 58.10
C VAL A 155 26.90 -5.16 58.87
N LYS A 156 26.75 -4.65 60.09
CA LYS A 156 27.69 -4.56 61.21
C LYS A 156 28.93 -5.43 61.05
N ARG A 157 30.10 -4.77 61.04
CA ARG A 157 31.33 -5.35 61.60
C ARG A 157 30.94 -5.96 62.96
N VAL A 158 30.89 -7.28 63.03
CA VAL A 158 30.86 -8.00 64.29
C VAL A 158 32.22 -7.70 64.92
N VAL A 159 32.21 -6.83 65.94
CA VAL A 159 33.33 -6.62 66.86
C VAL A 159 33.52 -7.88 67.68
#